data_AF-A0A0G1JQE8-F1
#
_entry.id   AF-A0A0G1JQE8-F1
#
_cell.length_a   1.000
_cell.length_b   1.000
_cell.length_c   1.000
_cell.angle_alpha   90.00
_cell.angle_beta   90.00
_cell.angle_gamma   90.00
#
_symmetry.space_group_name_H-M   'P 1'
#
loop_
_entity.id
_entity.type
_entity.pdbx_description
1 polymer ?
#
loop_
_entity_poly.entity_id
_entity_poly.type
_entity_poly.pdbx_seq_one_letter_code
_entity_poly.pdbx_strand_id
1 'polypeptide(L)'
;ADEAIAKAKHLGVIVKMLTGDSPEVACSVAREIGLIGQNDEVITGAAFDAMAESEQKEAVFRSHVFARVTPIQKFKIVQLLEQKYEVGFLGEGINDAPALKAANVALVVGDALPAARAVADIILLKRSLNVIIDGIEEGRAVFANTVKYIKATLASNFGNFYAVAIASLLVDFLPMLPLQILLVNLLSDFPMIAIATDTVDKQELRRPKHYDVRDIALLATTLGIVSSVFDFIFFGLFYRLGAATLQTNWFIASILTELLFLFSIRSRGFFLKAKRASTVLIILSLSAAIATVAIPFTSIGRETFGFIEPVSSHMAWIFGLLICYFIITEIVKLLYYRFLVHET
;
A
#
# COMPACT_ATOMS: atom_id res chain seq x y z
N ALA A 1 -2.11 -19.29 22.45
CA ALA A 1 -2.80 -17.99 22.27
C ALA A 1 -1.89 -16.83 22.66
N ASP A 2 -0.99 -17.05 23.60
CA ASP A 2 -0.10 -16.05 24.22
C ASP A 2 0.82 -15.39 23.20
N GLU A 3 1.38 -16.17 22.27
CA GLU A 3 2.18 -15.65 21.16
C GLU A 3 1.37 -14.70 20.27
N ALA A 4 0.09 -15.01 20.02
CA ALA A 4 -0.81 -14.18 19.23
C ALA A 4 -1.09 -12.84 19.92
N ILE A 5 -1.31 -12.85 21.24
CA ILE A 5 -1.54 -11.64 22.04
C ILE A 5 -0.29 -10.77 22.08
N ALA A 6 0.89 -11.37 22.27
CA ALA A 6 2.16 -10.65 22.19
C ALA A 6 2.39 -10.03 20.79
N LYS A 7 2.11 -10.78 19.72
CA LYS A 7 2.21 -10.28 18.34
C LYS A 7 1.21 -9.16 18.07
N ALA A 8 -0.04 -9.30 18.52
CA ALA A 8 -1.06 -8.27 18.43
C ALA A 8 -0.61 -6.96 19.10
N LYS A 9 -0.06 -7.06 20.32
CA LYS A 9 0.47 -5.91 21.07
C LYS A 9 1.61 -5.22 20.34
N HIS A 10 2.52 -5.97 19.71
CA HIS A 10 3.61 -5.42 18.89
C HIS A 10 3.10 -4.66 17.66
N LEU A 11 2.00 -5.14 17.06
CA LEU A 11 1.30 -4.50 15.95
C LEU A 11 0.29 -3.42 16.38
N GLY A 12 0.25 -3.06 17.67
CA GLY A 12 -0.67 -2.06 18.21
C GLY A 12 -2.15 -2.45 18.07
N VAL A 13 -2.46 -3.75 17.95
CA VAL A 13 -3.82 -4.28 17.90
C VAL A 13 -4.31 -4.53 19.33
N ILE A 14 -5.44 -3.92 19.68
CA ILE A 14 -6.07 -4.10 20.98
C ILE A 14 -7.00 -5.30 20.90
N VAL A 15 -6.70 -6.34 21.67
CA VAL A 15 -7.58 -7.50 21.83
C VAL A 15 -8.50 -7.27 23.03
N LYS A 16 -9.78 -7.63 22.88
CA LYS A 16 -10.78 -7.59 23.96
C LYS A 16 -11.54 -8.92 23.99
N MET A 17 -11.84 -9.41 25.17
CA MET A 17 -12.58 -10.65 25.41
C MET A 17 -14.00 -10.32 25.89
N LEU A 18 -15.00 -10.83 25.19
CA LEU A 18 -16.42 -10.69 25.53
C LEU A 18 -17.03 -12.08 25.70
N THR A 19 -17.24 -12.53 26.93
CA THR A 19 -17.73 -13.89 27.23
C THR A 19 -19.01 -13.91 28.07
N GLY A 20 -19.81 -14.95 27.89
CA GLY A 20 -20.94 -15.29 28.75
C GLY A 20 -20.53 -16.01 30.04
N ASP A 21 -19.27 -16.41 30.17
CA ASP A 21 -18.76 -17.14 31.34
C ASP A 21 -18.72 -16.27 32.60
N SER A 22 -18.49 -16.92 33.74
CA SER A 22 -18.35 -16.23 35.01
C SER A 22 -17.11 -15.31 35.04
N PRO A 23 -17.12 -14.23 35.83
CA PRO A 23 -16.00 -13.31 35.92
C PRO A 23 -14.69 -13.99 36.36
N GLU A 24 -14.78 -15.00 37.22
CA GLU A 24 -13.63 -15.75 37.73
C GLU A 24 -12.96 -16.56 36.62
N VAL A 25 -13.75 -17.25 35.79
CA VAL A 25 -13.25 -18.02 34.63
C VAL A 25 -12.66 -17.08 33.59
N ALA A 26 -13.38 -16.02 33.23
CA ALA A 26 -12.91 -15.02 32.27
C ALA A 26 -11.58 -14.38 32.71
N CYS A 27 -11.47 -14.04 33.99
CA CYS A 27 -10.24 -13.49 34.58
C CYS A 27 -9.08 -14.49 34.50
N SER A 28 -9.32 -15.74 34.89
CA SER A 28 -8.29 -16.79 34.85
C SER A 28 -7.75 -17.00 33.44
N VAL A 29 -8.64 -17.19 32.46
CA VAL A 29 -8.26 -17.41 31.05
C VAL A 29 -7.55 -16.18 30.49
N ALA A 30 -8.05 -14.97 30.75
CA ALA A 30 -7.44 -13.74 30.25
C ALA A 30 -6.03 -13.50 30.82
N ARG A 31 -5.78 -13.89 32.08
CA ARG A 31 -4.43 -13.84 32.68
C ARG A 31 -3.50 -14.89 32.11
N GLU A 32 -3.99 -16.12 31.93
CA GLU A 32 -3.21 -17.22 31.35
C GLU A 32 -2.68 -16.87 29.96
N ILE A 33 -3.52 -16.27 29.11
CA ILE A 33 -3.12 -15.87 27.76
C ILE A 33 -2.38 -14.53 27.67
N GLY A 34 -2.12 -13.87 28.81
CA GLY A 34 -1.43 -12.59 28.89
C GLY A 34 -2.23 -11.39 28.36
N LEU A 35 -3.57 -11.49 28.31
CA LEU A 35 -4.45 -10.38 27.90
C LEU A 35 -4.56 -9.30 28.98
N ILE A 36 -4.53 -9.70 30.25
CA ILE A 36 -4.61 -8.80 31.40
C ILE A 36 -3.55 -9.14 32.46
N GLY A 37 -3.13 -8.14 33.23
CA GLY A 37 -2.23 -8.28 34.38
C GLY A 37 -2.96 -8.70 35.68
N GLN A 38 -2.22 -8.72 36.79
CA GLN A 38 -2.78 -9.08 38.09
C GLN A 38 -3.78 -8.04 38.62
N ASN A 39 -3.57 -6.75 38.32
CA ASN A 39 -4.38 -5.65 38.84
C ASN A 39 -5.49 -5.19 37.90
N ASP A 40 -5.61 -5.81 36.73
CA ASP A 40 -6.62 -5.43 35.74
C ASP A 40 -7.99 -5.98 36.13
N GLU A 41 -9.00 -5.14 36.02
CA GLU A 41 -10.38 -5.46 36.40
C GLU A 41 -11.16 -6.13 35.26
N VAL A 42 -12.02 -7.07 35.62
CA VAL A 42 -13.02 -7.66 34.72
C VAL A 42 -14.36 -6.98 34.97
N ILE A 43 -14.96 -6.44 33.92
CA ILE A 43 -16.27 -5.78 34.01
C ILE A 43 -17.36 -6.82 33.72
N THR A 44 -18.37 -6.90 34.58
CA THR A 44 -19.53 -7.77 34.32
C THR A 44 -20.56 -7.04 33.48
N GLY A 45 -21.36 -7.76 32.69
CA GLY A 45 -22.47 -7.16 31.93
C GLY A 45 -23.44 -6.35 32.81
N ALA A 46 -23.76 -6.84 34.00
CA ALA A 46 -24.60 -6.12 34.95
C ALA A 46 -23.95 -4.82 35.47
N ALA A 47 -22.65 -4.85 35.78
CA ALA A 47 -21.92 -3.66 36.19
C ALA A 47 -21.81 -2.65 35.03
N PHE A 48 -21.62 -3.13 33.81
CA PHE A 48 -21.57 -2.30 32.61
C PHE A 48 -22.90 -1.56 32.38
N ASP A 49 -24.05 -2.24 32.51
CA ASP A 49 -25.36 -1.61 32.33
C ASP A 49 -25.71 -0.62 33.44
N ALA A 50 -25.18 -0.81 34.65
CA ALA A 50 -25.38 0.09 35.77
C ALA A 50 -24.59 1.42 35.65
N MET A 51 -23.55 1.46 34.82
CA MET A 51 -22.75 2.66 34.56
C MET A 51 -23.52 3.68 33.73
N ALA A 52 -23.25 4.97 33.95
CA ALA A 52 -23.74 6.02 33.06
C ALA A 52 -23.11 5.89 31.65
N GLU A 53 -23.74 6.42 30.60
CA GLU A 53 -23.23 6.28 29.22
C GLU A 53 -21.79 6.80 29.05
N SER A 54 -21.43 7.89 29.72
CA SER A 54 -20.06 8.42 29.68
C SER A 54 -19.05 7.46 30.30
N GLU A 55 -19.42 6.81 31.40
CA GLU A 55 -18.59 5.82 32.09
C GLU A 55 -18.50 4.52 31.29
N GLN A 56 -19.60 4.09 30.66
CA GLN A 56 -19.60 2.94 29.75
C GLN A 56 -18.61 3.13 28.62
N LYS A 57 -18.58 4.33 28.01
CA LYS A 57 -17.66 4.65 26.94
C LYS A 57 -16.20 4.58 27.40
N GLU A 58 -15.89 5.15 28.56
CA GLU A 58 -14.54 5.09 29.13
C GLU A 58 -14.13 3.66 29.50
N ALA A 59 -15.04 2.91 30.14
CA ALA A 59 -14.85 1.51 30.49
C ALA A 59 -14.56 0.63 29.27
N VAL A 60 -15.29 0.83 28.17
CA VAL A 60 -15.07 0.11 26.91
C VAL A 60 -13.69 0.37 26.33
N PHE A 61 -13.15 1.59 26.44
CA PHE A 61 -11.80 1.88 25.96
C PHE A 61 -10.72 1.30 26.87
N ARG A 62 -10.89 1.40 28.20
CA ARG A 62 -9.89 0.99 29.18
C ARG A 62 -9.82 -0.53 29.39
N SER A 63 -10.96 -1.19 29.51
CA SER A 63 -11.02 -2.58 29.97
C SER A 63 -10.87 -3.59 28.84
N HIS A 64 -10.18 -4.70 29.11
CA HIS A 64 -9.93 -5.76 28.12
C HIS A 64 -10.90 -6.93 28.20
N VAL A 65 -11.58 -7.14 29.33
CA VAL A 65 -12.40 -8.33 29.57
C VAL A 65 -13.78 -7.93 30.08
N PHE A 66 -14.80 -8.43 29.40
CA PHE A 66 -16.20 -8.31 29.78
C PHE A 66 -16.80 -9.71 29.97
N ALA A 67 -17.31 -9.98 31.17
CA ALA A 67 -17.85 -11.29 31.56
C ALA A 67 -19.37 -11.25 31.77
N ARG A 68 -20.04 -12.40 31.62
CA ARG A 68 -21.51 -12.52 31.63
C ARG A 68 -22.21 -11.47 30.74
N VAL A 69 -21.66 -11.21 29.56
CA VAL A 69 -22.26 -10.23 28.63
C VAL A 69 -23.39 -10.84 27.81
N THR A 70 -24.47 -10.08 27.68
CA THR A 70 -25.61 -10.42 26.82
C THR A 70 -25.33 -10.06 25.35
N PRO A 71 -26.07 -10.62 24.38
CA PRO A 71 -25.99 -10.23 22.97
C PRO A 71 -26.11 -8.71 22.73
N ILE A 72 -27.04 -8.07 23.45
CA ILE A 72 -27.30 -6.63 23.34
C ILE A 72 -26.11 -5.83 23.89
N GLN A 73 -25.51 -6.28 24.99
CA GLN A 73 -24.31 -5.67 25.56
C GLN A 73 -23.10 -5.82 24.64
N LYS A 74 -22.90 -7.00 24.03
CA LYS A 74 -21.83 -7.20 23.03
C LYS A 74 -21.96 -6.20 21.87
N PHE A 75 -23.16 -6.06 21.33
CA PHE A 75 -23.47 -5.08 20.28
C PHE A 75 -23.14 -3.65 20.72
N LYS A 76 -23.60 -3.24 21.91
CA LYS A 76 -23.34 -1.90 22.45
C LYS A 76 -21.83 -1.64 22.67
N ILE A 77 -21.09 -2.63 23.15
CA ILE A 77 -19.63 -2.52 23.32
C ILE A 77 -18.94 -2.33 21.97
N VAL A 78 -19.32 -3.11 20.94
CA VAL A 78 -18.77 -2.95 19.58
C VAL A 78 -19.06 -1.56 19.04
N GLN A 79 -20.31 -1.09 19.11
CA GLN A 79 -20.67 0.26 18.65
C GLN A 79 -19.88 1.37 19.35
N LEU A 80 -19.59 1.24 20.65
CA LEU A 80 -18.78 2.22 21.38
C LEU A 80 -17.31 2.19 20.94
N LEU A 81 -16.77 1.01 20.64
CA LEU A 81 -15.40 0.87 20.12
C LEU A 81 -15.25 1.49 18.73
N GLU A 82 -16.24 1.33 17.86
CA GLU A 82 -16.26 1.88 16.50
C GLU A 82 -16.22 3.40 16.43
N GLN A 83 -16.57 4.09 17.52
CA GLN A 83 -16.45 5.56 17.58
C GLN A 83 -14.99 6.04 17.51
N LYS A 84 -14.01 5.15 17.71
CA LYS A 84 -12.59 5.51 17.76
C LYS A 84 -11.67 4.54 17.01
N TYR A 85 -12.07 3.28 16.86
CA TYR A 85 -11.24 2.22 16.29
C TYR A 85 -11.95 1.52 15.15
N GLU A 86 -11.18 0.97 14.22
CA GLU A 86 -11.66 -0.06 13.29
C GLU A 86 -11.76 -1.38 14.06
N VAL A 87 -12.94 -1.97 14.12
CA VAL A 87 -13.25 -3.14 14.96
C VAL A 87 -13.44 -4.39 14.12
N GLY A 88 -12.60 -5.40 14.36
CA GLY A 88 -12.85 -6.77 13.93
C GLY A 88 -13.52 -7.55 15.07
N PHE A 89 -14.65 -8.23 14.79
CA PHE A 89 -15.38 -9.01 15.79
C PHE A 89 -15.44 -10.49 15.41
N LEU A 90 -14.90 -11.36 16.28
CA LEU A 90 -14.95 -12.81 16.13
C LEU A 90 -16.13 -13.39 16.91
N GLY A 91 -17.10 -13.96 16.20
CA GLY A 91 -18.28 -14.61 16.77
C GLY A 91 -18.47 -16.04 16.24
N GLU A 92 -19.27 -16.84 16.94
CA GLU A 92 -19.53 -18.24 16.54
C GLU A 92 -21.04 -18.55 16.38
N GLY A 93 -21.92 -17.72 16.93
CA GLY A 93 -23.35 -18.03 17.04
C GLY A 93 -24.33 -16.94 16.61
N ILE A 94 -25.62 -17.30 16.60
CA ILE A 94 -26.73 -16.38 16.30
C ILE A 94 -26.77 -15.20 17.27
N ASN A 95 -26.40 -15.45 18.52
CA ASN A 95 -26.30 -14.45 19.59
C ASN A 95 -25.28 -13.34 19.27
N ASP A 96 -24.31 -13.63 18.41
CA ASP A 96 -23.28 -12.68 18.01
C ASP A 96 -23.65 -11.91 16.74
N ALA A 97 -24.74 -12.27 16.06
CA ALA A 97 -25.12 -11.70 14.76
C ALA A 97 -25.29 -10.16 14.78
N PRO A 98 -25.91 -9.53 15.80
CA PRO A 98 -25.98 -8.08 15.88
C PRO A 98 -24.58 -7.43 15.97
N ALA A 99 -23.69 -8.00 16.78
CA ALA A 99 -22.33 -7.49 16.97
C ALA A 99 -21.44 -7.73 15.73
N LEU A 100 -21.57 -8.89 15.08
CA LEU A 100 -20.93 -9.20 13.79
C LEU A 100 -21.33 -8.18 12.73
N LYS A 101 -22.62 -7.85 12.63
CA LYS A 101 -23.12 -6.88 11.65
C LYS A 101 -22.73 -5.44 11.97
N ALA A 102 -22.51 -5.12 13.24
CA ALA A 102 -22.04 -3.80 13.63
C ALA A 102 -20.59 -3.58 13.20
N ALA A 103 -19.72 -4.56 13.54
CA ALA A 103 -18.28 -4.50 13.34
C ALA A 103 -17.86 -4.14 11.91
N ASN A 104 -16.78 -3.35 11.78
CA ASN A 104 -16.14 -3.06 10.48
C ASN A 104 -15.69 -4.33 9.73
N VAL A 105 -15.29 -5.38 10.46
CA VAL A 105 -14.94 -6.69 9.89
C VAL A 105 -15.53 -7.82 10.74
N ALA A 106 -16.47 -8.56 10.18
CA ALA A 106 -17.10 -9.71 10.82
C ALA A 106 -16.28 -10.99 10.56
N LEU A 107 -15.81 -11.62 11.64
CA LEU A 107 -15.00 -12.84 11.62
C LEU A 107 -15.79 -13.99 12.25
N VAL A 108 -15.78 -15.17 11.61
CA VAL A 108 -16.38 -16.40 12.18
C VAL A 108 -15.49 -17.61 11.96
N VAL A 109 -15.63 -18.63 12.80
CA VAL A 109 -14.97 -19.93 12.60
C VAL A 109 -15.70 -20.78 11.56
N GLY A 110 -14.98 -21.66 10.86
CA GLY A 110 -15.53 -22.44 9.74
C GLY A 110 -16.73 -23.33 10.09
N ASP A 111 -16.79 -23.78 11.33
CA ASP A 111 -17.85 -24.59 11.92
C ASP A 111 -18.91 -23.77 12.68
N ALA A 112 -18.91 -22.44 12.53
CA ALA A 112 -19.94 -21.57 13.06
C ALA A 112 -21.33 -21.88 12.44
N LEU A 113 -22.39 -21.49 13.16
CA LEU A 113 -23.76 -21.68 12.70
C LEU A 113 -23.99 -21.03 11.33
N PRO A 114 -24.82 -21.61 10.43
CA PRO A 114 -25.07 -21.06 9.09
C PRO A 114 -25.49 -19.58 9.10
N ALA A 115 -26.29 -19.17 10.08
CA ALA A 115 -26.71 -17.78 10.25
C ALA A 115 -25.55 -16.82 10.56
N ALA A 116 -24.56 -17.25 11.34
CA ALA A 116 -23.36 -16.45 11.63
C ALA A 116 -22.45 -16.37 10.39
N ARG A 117 -22.29 -17.47 9.64
CA ARG A 117 -21.53 -17.48 8.39
C ARG A 117 -22.13 -16.61 7.29
N ALA A 118 -23.45 -16.44 7.28
CA ALA A 118 -24.14 -15.60 6.31
C ALA A 118 -23.88 -14.09 6.50
N VAL A 119 -23.40 -13.67 7.68
CA VAL A 119 -23.10 -12.26 7.99
C VAL A 119 -21.60 -11.98 8.14
N ALA A 120 -20.75 -12.97 7.89
CA ALA A 120 -19.31 -12.85 8.07
C ALA A 120 -18.60 -12.37 6.80
N ASP A 121 -17.64 -11.47 6.95
CA ASP A 121 -16.74 -11.05 5.87
C ASP A 121 -15.61 -12.06 5.67
N ILE A 122 -15.15 -12.66 6.78
CA ILE A 122 -14.03 -13.61 6.80
C ILE A 122 -14.42 -14.86 7.60
N ILE A 123 -14.25 -16.02 6.96
CA ILE A 123 -14.45 -17.33 7.57
C ILE A 123 -13.08 -17.98 7.85
N LEU A 124 -12.78 -18.20 9.12
CA LEU A 124 -11.56 -18.82 9.59
C LEU A 124 -11.63 -20.34 9.43
N LEU A 125 -10.88 -20.87 8.48
CA LEU A 125 -10.77 -22.32 8.28
C LEU A 125 -10.05 -23.04 9.43
N LYS A 126 -9.26 -22.30 10.22
CA LYS A 126 -8.54 -22.78 11.40
C LYS A 126 -8.89 -21.91 12.60
N ARG A 127 -9.25 -22.53 13.73
CA ARG A 127 -9.53 -21.85 15.00
C ARG A 127 -8.23 -21.37 15.65
N SER A 128 -7.68 -20.26 15.15
CA SER A 128 -6.43 -19.71 15.67
C SER A 128 -6.39 -18.19 15.56
N LEU A 129 -6.16 -17.52 16.68
CA LEU A 129 -5.97 -16.08 16.74
C LEU A 129 -4.74 -15.63 15.93
N ASN A 130 -3.71 -16.48 15.81
CA ASN A 130 -2.53 -16.19 14.99
C ASN A 130 -2.91 -15.93 13.53
N VAL A 131 -3.88 -16.67 12.97
CA VAL A 131 -4.34 -16.48 11.58
C VAL A 131 -4.92 -15.08 11.38
N ILE A 132 -5.62 -14.56 12.38
CA ILE A 132 -6.19 -13.20 12.32
C ILE A 132 -5.06 -12.16 12.38
N ILE A 133 -4.10 -12.33 13.30
CA ILE A 133 -2.99 -11.39 13.46
C ILE A 133 -2.07 -11.40 12.23
N ASP A 134 -1.79 -12.56 11.65
CA ASP A 134 -1.06 -12.71 10.39
C ASP A 134 -1.82 -12.04 9.23
N GLY A 135 -3.14 -12.21 9.18
CA GLY A 135 -4.00 -11.54 8.20
C GLY A 135 -3.97 -10.01 8.32
N ILE A 136 -3.91 -9.47 9.54
CA ILE A 136 -3.75 -8.02 9.76
C ILE A 136 -2.39 -7.52 9.26
N GLU A 137 -1.31 -8.26 9.52
CA GLU A 137 0.03 -7.93 9.03
C GLU A 137 0.08 -7.93 7.50
N GLU A 138 -0.50 -8.95 6.86
CA GLU A 138 -0.58 -9.05 5.40
C GLU A 138 -1.45 -7.94 4.80
N GLY A 139 -2.61 -7.64 5.40
CA GLY A 139 -3.46 -6.53 4.95
C GLY A 139 -2.74 -5.18 5.00
N ARG A 140 -1.93 -4.92 6.04
CA ARG A 140 -1.09 -3.73 6.13
C ARG A 140 0.01 -3.71 5.06
N ALA A 141 0.58 -4.87 4.71
CA ALA A 141 1.58 -4.98 3.65
C ALA A 141 0.97 -4.67 2.26
N VAL A 142 -0.20 -5.26 1.97
CA VAL A 142 -0.96 -4.98 0.75
C VAL A 142 -1.31 -3.49 0.64
N PHE A 143 -1.77 -2.88 1.75
CA PHE A 143 -2.06 -1.44 1.78
C PHE A 143 -0.81 -0.60 1.49
N ALA A 144 0.31 -0.89 2.14
CA ALA A 144 1.57 -0.16 1.93
C ALA A 144 2.04 -0.28 0.47
N ASN A 145 1.97 -1.48 -0.12
CA ASN A 145 2.33 -1.70 -1.52
C ASN A 145 1.38 -1.00 -2.50
N THR A 146 0.07 -0.94 -2.20
CA THR A 146 -0.91 -0.18 -2.98
C THR A 146 -0.61 1.32 -2.95
N VAL A 147 -0.22 1.88 -1.81
CA VAL A 147 0.19 3.29 -1.72
C VAL A 147 1.47 3.55 -2.51
N LYS A 148 2.44 2.64 -2.52
CA LYS A 148 3.65 2.76 -3.38
C LYS A 148 3.25 2.81 -4.86
N TYR A 149 2.34 1.94 -5.29
CA TYR A 149 1.82 1.91 -6.66
C TYR A 149 1.20 3.25 -7.04
N ILE A 150 0.24 3.74 -6.24
CA ILE A 150 -0.45 5.00 -6.49
C ILE A 150 0.55 6.16 -6.60
N LYS A 151 1.54 6.23 -5.70
CA LYS A 151 2.59 7.26 -5.74
C LYS A 151 3.44 7.16 -7.01
N ALA A 152 3.83 5.95 -7.41
CA ALA A 152 4.63 5.72 -8.60
C ALA A 152 3.89 6.13 -9.87
N THR A 153 2.66 5.63 -10.04
CA THR A 153 1.80 5.90 -11.20
C THR A 153 1.44 7.37 -11.31
N LEU A 154 1.07 8.03 -10.20
CA LEU A 154 0.73 9.46 -10.24
C LEU A 154 1.95 10.32 -10.58
N ALA A 155 3.13 10.04 -10.00
CA ALA A 155 4.33 10.81 -10.29
C ALA A 155 4.79 10.64 -11.76
N SER A 156 4.76 9.40 -12.26
CA SER A 156 5.14 9.08 -13.64
C SER A 156 4.19 9.72 -14.66
N ASN A 157 2.88 9.48 -14.51
CA ASN A 157 1.88 9.95 -15.46
C ASN A 157 1.77 11.47 -15.48
N PHE A 158 1.97 12.13 -14.34
CA PHE A 158 2.01 13.60 -14.30
C PHE A 158 3.16 14.11 -15.18
N GLY A 159 4.37 13.58 -15.01
CA GLY A 159 5.54 14.00 -15.78
C GLY A 159 5.35 13.87 -17.29
N ASN A 160 5.01 12.66 -17.73
CA ASN A 160 4.88 12.28 -19.14
C ASN A 160 3.76 13.06 -19.86
N PHE A 161 2.57 13.13 -19.25
CA PHE A 161 1.42 13.81 -19.85
C PHE A 161 1.70 15.29 -20.14
N TYR A 162 2.22 16.04 -19.16
CA TYR A 162 2.51 17.46 -19.35
C TYR A 162 3.67 17.67 -20.33
N ALA A 163 4.70 16.84 -20.28
CA ALA A 163 5.83 16.95 -21.18
C ALA A 163 5.42 16.75 -22.64
N VAL A 164 4.65 15.68 -22.93
CA VAL A 164 4.14 15.42 -24.29
C VAL A 164 3.17 16.51 -24.74
N ALA A 165 2.25 16.95 -23.87
CA ALA A 165 1.28 17.99 -24.20
C ALA A 165 1.96 19.33 -24.55
N ILE A 166 2.90 19.77 -23.72
CA ILE A 166 3.64 21.02 -23.95
C ILE A 166 4.57 20.89 -25.16
N ALA A 167 5.31 19.78 -25.29
CA ALA A 167 6.19 19.56 -26.44
C ALA A 167 5.44 19.55 -27.77
N SER A 168 4.20 19.05 -27.78
CA SER A 168 3.34 19.07 -28.98
C SER A 168 2.96 20.48 -29.44
N LEU A 169 3.06 21.49 -28.57
CA LEU A 169 2.87 22.90 -28.93
C LEU A 169 4.15 23.55 -29.49
N LEU A 170 5.31 22.90 -29.35
CA LEU A 170 6.62 23.44 -29.71
C LEU A 170 7.14 22.92 -31.07
N VAL A 171 6.53 21.88 -31.63
CA VAL A 171 6.93 21.26 -32.90
C VAL A 171 5.71 20.99 -33.79
N ASP A 172 5.92 20.99 -35.10
CA ASP A 172 4.87 20.78 -36.12
C ASP A 172 4.50 19.29 -36.32
N PHE A 173 4.99 18.40 -35.47
CA PHE A 173 4.74 16.96 -35.52
C PHE A 173 4.53 16.40 -34.11
N LEU A 174 3.90 15.22 -34.00
CA LEU A 174 3.67 14.58 -32.71
C LEU A 174 4.99 14.10 -32.09
N PRO A 175 5.37 14.59 -30.89
CA PRO A 175 6.62 14.17 -30.25
C PRO A 175 6.67 12.68 -29.90
N MET A 176 5.50 12.09 -29.63
CA MET A 176 5.29 10.65 -29.47
C MET A 176 3.96 10.25 -30.13
N LEU A 177 3.93 9.14 -30.86
CA LEU A 177 2.70 8.65 -31.48
C LEU A 177 1.76 8.03 -30.43
N PRO A 178 0.43 8.10 -30.61
CA PRO A 178 -0.52 7.48 -29.66
C PRO A 178 -0.24 5.98 -29.42
N LEU A 179 0.12 5.24 -30.47
CA LEU A 179 0.47 3.82 -30.34
C LEU A 179 1.75 3.59 -29.54
N GLN A 180 2.73 4.50 -29.64
CA GLN A 180 3.95 4.46 -28.84
C GLN A 180 3.64 4.77 -27.38
N ILE A 181 2.77 5.75 -27.08
CA ILE A 181 2.30 6.05 -25.71
C ILE A 181 1.62 4.84 -25.08
N LEU A 182 0.77 4.13 -25.83
CA LEU A 182 0.15 2.89 -25.35
C LEU A 182 1.20 1.82 -25.02
N LEU A 183 2.25 1.71 -25.84
CA LEU A 183 3.35 0.78 -25.58
C LEU A 183 4.20 1.20 -24.37
N VAL A 184 4.41 2.51 -24.15
CA VAL A 184 5.05 3.04 -22.93
C VAL A 184 4.27 2.57 -21.72
N ASN A 185 2.97 2.91 -21.63
CA ASN A 185 2.13 2.53 -20.50
C ASN A 185 2.13 1.02 -20.26
N LEU A 186 2.06 0.22 -21.34
CA LEU A 186 2.10 -1.22 -21.20
C LEU A 186 3.43 -1.71 -20.60
N LEU A 187 4.57 -1.27 -21.13
CA LEU A 187 5.88 -1.77 -20.71
C LEU A 187 6.33 -1.21 -19.36
N SER A 188 5.98 0.03 -19.02
CA SER A 188 6.33 0.64 -17.74
C SER A 188 5.40 0.21 -16.60
N ASP A 189 4.10 -0.01 -16.87
CA ASP A 189 3.15 -0.47 -15.85
C ASP A 189 3.17 -1.98 -15.63
N PHE A 190 3.62 -2.79 -16.60
CA PHE A 190 3.62 -4.24 -16.44
C PHE A 190 4.41 -4.72 -15.20
N PRO A 191 5.63 -4.18 -14.90
CA PRO A 191 6.33 -4.49 -13.66
C PRO A 191 5.60 -4.01 -12.40
N MET A 192 4.73 -2.99 -12.49
CA MET A 192 3.98 -2.48 -11.33
C MET A 192 3.04 -3.54 -10.76
N ILE A 193 2.59 -4.53 -11.55
CA ILE A 193 1.80 -5.66 -11.02
C ILE A 193 2.56 -6.39 -9.90
N ALA A 194 3.88 -6.51 -10.04
CA ALA A 194 4.72 -7.17 -9.04
C ALA A 194 4.94 -6.33 -7.76
N ILE A 195 4.54 -5.06 -7.74
CA ILE A 195 4.65 -4.23 -6.53
C ILE A 195 3.80 -4.76 -5.38
N ALA A 196 2.71 -5.48 -5.68
CA ALA A 196 1.88 -6.15 -4.69
C ALA A 196 2.68 -7.20 -3.89
N THR A 197 3.67 -7.82 -4.53
CA THR A 197 4.57 -8.83 -3.93
C THR A 197 5.82 -8.22 -3.29
N ASP A 198 5.94 -6.88 -3.29
CA ASP A 198 7.14 -6.21 -2.82
C ASP A 198 7.29 -6.26 -1.31
N THR A 199 8.53 -6.14 -0.84
CA THR A 199 8.83 -6.16 0.59
C THR A 199 8.46 -4.84 1.26
N VAL A 200 7.87 -4.93 2.46
CA VAL A 200 7.53 -3.79 3.31
C VAL A 200 8.41 -3.78 4.55
N ASP A 201 8.77 -2.60 5.03
CA ASP A 201 9.53 -2.47 6.28
C ASP A 201 8.65 -2.88 7.47
N LYS A 202 9.21 -3.64 8.42
CA LYS A 202 8.49 -4.06 9.63
C LYS A 202 8.02 -2.86 10.45
N GLN A 203 8.75 -1.74 10.42
CA GLN A 203 8.32 -0.53 11.11
C GLN A 203 7.04 0.06 10.50
N GLU A 204 6.89 -0.02 9.18
CA GLU A 204 5.69 0.45 8.48
C GLU A 204 4.45 -0.40 8.78
N LEU A 205 4.63 -1.67 9.16
CA LEU A 205 3.56 -2.59 9.50
C LEU A 205 3.08 -2.46 10.95
N ARG A 206 3.80 -1.74 11.83
CA ARG A 206 3.46 -1.64 13.27
C ARG A 206 2.18 -0.87 13.54
N ARG A 207 1.80 0.06 12.68
CA ARG A 207 0.59 0.86 12.84
C ARG A 207 -0.20 0.88 11.53
N PRO A 208 -1.54 0.97 11.58
CA PRO A 208 -2.33 1.20 10.38
C PRO A 208 -1.93 2.54 9.76
N LYS A 209 -1.87 2.58 8.43
CA LYS A 209 -1.66 3.80 7.67
C LYS A 209 -2.98 4.24 7.07
N HIS A 210 -3.16 5.54 6.92
CA HIS A 210 -4.29 6.12 6.22
C HIS A 210 -3.83 6.63 4.85
N TYR A 211 -4.77 6.73 3.91
CA TYR A 211 -4.53 7.42 2.65
C TYR A 211 -4.41 8.92 2.92
N ASP A 212 -3.18 9.41 3.00
CA ASP A 212 -2.95 10.85 2.95
C ASP A 212 -2.88 11.28 1.47
N VAL A 213 -4.05 11.62 0.93
CA VAL A 213 -4.20 12.07 -0.46
C VAL A 213 -3.34 13.30 -0.73
N ARG A 214 -3.20 14.19 0.26
CA ARG A 214 -2.41 15.41 0.14
C ARG A 214 -0.93 15.08 0.01
N ASP A 215 -0.41 14.21 0.86
CA ASP A 215 0.98 13.77 0.80
C ASP A 215 1.29 13.03 -0.51
N ILE A 216 0.36 12.16 -0.94
CA ILE A 216 0.49 11.44 -2.21
C ILE A 216 0.55 12.44 -3.37
N ALA A 217 -0.36 13.41 -3.41
CA ALA A 217 -0.40 14.42 -4.46
C ALA A 217 0.83 15.33 -4.45
N LEU A 218 1.25 15.84 -3.28
CA LEU A 218 2.43 16.71 -3.15
C LEU A 218 3.71 16.00 -3.60
N LEU A 219 3.91 14.75 -3.17
CA LEU A 219 5.05 13.95 -3.59
C LEU A 219 5.00 13.70 -5.10
N ALA A 220 3.84 13.31 -5.63
CA ALA A 220 3.66 13.04 -7.05
C ALA A 220 3.92 14.27 -7.92
N THR A 221 3.41 15.45 -7.52
CA THR A 221 3.67 16.71 -8.22
C THR A 221 5.16 17.10 -8.13
N THR A 222 5.79 16.98 -6.96
CA THR A 222 7.19 17.35 -6.78
C THR A 222 8.11 16.49 -7.66
N LEU A 223 7.93 15.17 -7.64
CA LEU A 223 8.72 14.24 -8.44
C LEU A 223 8.31 14.29 -9.92
N GLY A 224 7.04 14.54 -10.22
CA GLY A 224 6.55 14.77 -11.58
C GLY A 224 7.20 15.98 -12.24
N ILE A 225 7.41 17.08 -11.51
CA ILE A 225 8.16 18.24 -12.02
C ILE A 225 9.60 17.86 -12.37
N VAL A 226 10.28 17.09 -11.50
CA VAL A 226 11.63 16.58 -11.80
C VAL A 226 11.62 15.75 -13.07
N SER A 227 10.64 14.83 -13.21
CA SER A 227 10.48 14.03 -14.43
C SER A 227 10.28 14.90 -15.67
N SER A 228 9.35 15.86 -15.62
CA SER A 228 9.09 16.75 -16.76
C SER A 228 10.32 17.55 -17.18
N VAL A 229 11.15 18.01 -16.23
CA VAL A 229 12.41 18.70 -16.57
C VAL A 229 13.32 17.78 -17.38
N PHE A 230 13.46 16.51 -16.99
CA PHE A 230 14.24 15.54 -17.75
C PHE A 230 13.61 15.20 -19.11
N ASP A 231 12.28 15.08 -19.18
CA ASP A 231 11.56 14.91 -20.45
C ASP A 231 11.84 16.08 -21.42
N PHE A 232 11.85 17.34 -20.93
CA PHE A 232 12.22 18.49 -21.76
C PHE A 232 13.69 18.52 -22.14
N ILE A 233 14.59 18.00 -21.31
CA ILE A 233 16.00 17.82 -21.68
C ILE A 233 16.10 16.79 -22.82
N PHE A 234 15.41 15.65 -22.72
CA PHE A 234 15.35 14.65 -23.80
C PHE A 234 14.78 15.24 -25.09
N PHE A 235 13.67 15.97 -24.98
CA PHE A 235 13.09 16.70 -26.10
C PHE A 235 14.10 17.65 -26.73
N GLY A 236 14.74 18.50 -25.93
CA GLY A 236 15.73 19.48 -26.38
C GLY A 236 16.93 18.86 -27.10
N LEU A 237 17.34 17.66 -26.72
CA LEU A 237 18.44 16.94 -27.37
C LEU A 237 18.06 16.38 -28.74
N PHE A 238 16.84 15.86 -28.90
CA PHE A 238 16.48 15.07 -30.08
C PHE A 238 15.53 15.77 -31.06
N TYR A 239 14.83 16.86 -30.67
CA TYR A 239 13.80 17.48 -31.51
C TYR A 239 14.32 17.98 -32.88
N ARG A 240 15.58 18.41 -32.95
CA ARG A 240 16.22 18.87 -34.20
C ARG A 240 16.68 17.72 -35.11
N LEU A 241 16.71 16.49 -34.61
CA LEU A 241 17.22 15.32 -35.34
C LEU A 241 16.12 14.57 -36.11
N GLY A 242 14.91 15.13 -36.15
CA GLY A 242 13.76 14.60 -36.88
C GLY A 242 12.77 13.83 -35.99
N ALA A 243 11.53 13.73 -36.49
CA ALA A 243 10.40 13.19 -35.74
C ALA A 243 10.62 11.74 -35.27
N ALA A 244 11.00 10.84 -36.18
CA ALA A 244 11.20 9.43 -35.85
C ALA A 244 12.35 9.20 -34.85
N THR A 245 13.40 10.03 -34.94
CA THR A 245 14.53 10.02 -33.99
C THR A 245 14.06 10.44 -32.61
N LEU A 246 13.33 11.55 -32.50
CA LEU A 246 12.78 12.01 -31.23
C LEU A 246 11.86 10.95 -30.62
N GLN A 247 10.90 10.44 -31.40
CA GLN A 247 9.92 9.45 -30.96
C GLN A 247 10.57 8.19 -30.40
N THR A 248 11.55 7.62 -31.11
CA THR A 248 12.24 6.40 -30.68
C THR A 248 13.07 6.63 -29.42
N ASN A 249 13.86 7.71 -29.38
CA ASN A 249 14.76 7.97 -28.26
C ASN A 249 13.99 8.40 -27.01
N TRP A 250 12.91 9.17 -27.17
CA TRP A 250 12.02 9.54 -26.08
C TRP A 250 11.28 8.32 -25.54
N PHE A 251 10.77 7.43 -26.40
CA PHE A 251 10.17 6.15 -25.97
C PHE A 251 11.11 5.34 -25.06
N ILE A 252 12.36 5.13 -25.49
CA ILE A 252 13.36 4.39 -24.70
C ILE A 252 13.65 5.13 -23.39
N ALA A 253 13.88 6.44 -23.46
CA ALA A 253 14.20 7.24 -22.29
C ALA A 253 13.07 7.23 -21.25
N SER A 254 11.81 7.39 -21.66
CA SER A 254 10.64 7.40 -20.77
C SER A 254 10.51 6.08 -20.01
N ILE A 255 10.47 4.94 -20.70
CA ILE A 255 10.30 3.66 -20.02
C ILE A 255 11.46 3.38 -19.07
N LEU A 256 12.71 3.60 -19.49
CA LEU A 256 13.87 3.36 -18.61
C LEU A 256 13.85 4.30 -17.40
N THR A 257 13.40 5.54 -17.56
CA THR A 257 13.23 6.51 -16.47
C THR A 257 12.20 6.00 -15.46
N GLU A 258 11.03 5.56 -15.94
CA GLU A 258 9.94 5.05 -15.10
C GLU A 258 10.33 3.77 -14.35
N LEU A 259 11.04 2.85 -15.03
CA LEU A 259 11.53 1.63 -14.42
C LEU A 259 12.57 1.92 -13.32
N LEU A 260 13.49 2.86 -13.54
CA LEU A 260 14.44 3.27 -12.50
C LEU A 260 13.75 3.99 -11.34
N PHE A 261 12.79 4.87 -11.66
CA PHE A 261 12.00 5.60 -10.69
C PHE A 261 11.27 4.67 -9.72
N LEU A 262 10.73 3.56 -10.22
CA LEU A 262 10.08 2.53 -9.42
C LEU A 262 10.98 2.01 -8.29
N PHE A 263 12.28 1.81 -8.54
CA PHE A 263 13.20 1.36 -7.49
C PHE A 263 13.51 2.45 -6.45
N SER A 264 13.46 3.73 -6.83
CA SER A 264 13.62 4.86 -5.91
C SER A 264 12.40 5.02 -4.99
N ILE A 265 11.18 4.99 -5.55
CA ILE A 265 9.94 5.32 -4.83
C ILE A 265 9.50 4.22 -3.84
N ARG A 266 10.02 2.99 -3.99
CA ARG A 266 9.75 1.85 -3.08
C ARG A 266 10.15 2.11 -1.63
N SER A 267 11.08 3.02 -1.40
CA SER A 267 11.61 3.35 -0.07
C SER A 267 11.51 4.85 0.19
N ARG A 268 11.12 5.21 1.42
CA ARG A 268 11.22 6.60 1.90
C ARG A 268 12.67 7.06 2.04
N GLY A 269 13.54 6.17 2.51
CA GLY A 269 14.96 6.41 2.67
C GLY A 269 15.76 6.13 1.40
N PHE A 270 17.09 6.25 1.53
CA PHE A 270 18.02 6.03 0.43
C PHE A 270 17.89 4.61 -0.13
N PHE A 271 17.78 4.48 -1.46
CA PHE A 271 17.44 3.21 -2.11
C PHE A 271 18.39 2.04 -1.76
N LEU A 272 19.70 2.31 -1.54
CA LEU A 272 20.67 1.27 -1.15
C LEU A 272 20.47 0.76 0.29
N LYS A 273 19.81 1.54 1.15
CA LYS A 273 19.46 1.12 2.52
C LYS A 273 18.10 0.43 2.57
N ALA A 274 17.35 0.43 1.48
CA ALA A 274 16.05 -0.20 1.41
C ALA A 274 16.17 -1.74 1.44
N LYS A 275 15.09 -2.40 1.85
CA LYS A 275 14.96 -3.84 1.65
C LYS A 275 14.99 -4.16 0.16
N ARG A 276 15.57 -5.33 -0.17
CA ARG A 276 15.63 -5.84 -1.54
C ARG A 276 14.24 -5.90 -2.16
N ALA A 277 14.15 -5.51 -3.43
CA ALA A 277 12.96 -5.72 -4.26
C ALA A 277 12.58 -7.20 -4.29
N SER A 278 11.28 -7.46 -4.44
CA SER A 278 10.84 -8.82 -4.74
C SER A 278 11.49 -9.29 -6.05
N THR A 279 11.84 -10.58 -6.11
CA THR A 279 12.47 -11.16 -7.30
C THR A 279 11.60 -10.99 -8.53
N VAL A 280 10.27 -11.09 -8.37
CA VAL A 280 9.30 -10.90 -9.46
C VAL A 280 9.40 -9.48 -10.01
N LEU A 281 9.46 -8.46 -9.15
CA LEU A 281 9.57 -7.07 -9.58
C LEU A 281 10.86 -6.82 -10.36
N ILE A 282 11.98 -7.39 -9.90
CA ILE A 282 13.28 -7.27 -10.61
C ILE A 282 13.21 -7.92 -11.98
N ILE A 283 12.68 -9.15 -12.08
CA ILE A 283 12.59 -9.89 -13.33
C ILE A 283 11.70 -9.15 -14.33
N LEU A 284 10.52 -8.70 -13.90
CA LEU A 284 9.60 -7.98 -14.78
C LEU A 284 10.22 -6.65 -15.24
N SER A 285 10.81 -5.87 -14.34
CA SER A 285 11.45 -4.60 -14.70
C SER A 285 12.61 -4.80 -15.66
N LEU A 286 13.45 -5.82 -15.44
CA LEU A 286 14.56 -6.13 -16.34
C LEU A 286 14.07 -6.61 -17.70
N SER A 287 13.03 -7.45 -17.74
CA SER A 287 12.42 -7.88 -19.00
C SER A 287 11.83 -6.71 -19.79
N ALA A 288 11.16 -5.76 -19.11
CA ALA A 288 10.62 -4.56 -19.72
C ALA A 288 11.73 -3.64 -20.25
N ALA A 289 12.82 -3.47 -19.50
CA ALA A 289 13.98 -2.69 -19.94
C ALA A 289 14.64 -3.31 -21.18
N ILE A 290 14.85 -4.63 -21.18
CA ILE A 290 15.40 -5.37 -22.33
C ILE A 290 14.46 -5.24 -23.54
N ALA A 291 13.15 -5.46 -23.35
CA ALA A 291 12.17 -5.33 -24.41
C ALA A 291 12.15 -3.91 -25.00
N THR A 292 12.21 -2.88 -24.15
CA THR A 292 12.25 -1.46 -24.56
C THR A 292 13.41 -1.17 -25.49
N VAL A 293 14.61 -1.66 -25.15
CA VAL A 293 15.81 -1.46 -26.00
C VAL A 293 15.74 -2.33 -27.24
N ALA A 294 15.19 -3.55 -27.17
CA ALA A 294 15.15 -4.49 -28.27
C ALA A 294 14.09 -4.16 -29.35
N ILE A 295 12.91 -3.68 -28.96
CA ILE A 295 11.76 -3.46 -29.88
C ILE A 295 12.13 -2.59 -31.09
N PRO A 296 12.83 -1.45 -30.97
CA PRO A 296 13.25 -0.64 -32.12
C PRO A 296 14.11 -1.36 -33.16
N PHE A 297 14.81 -2.44 -32.77
CA PHE A 297 15.61 -3.27 -33.69
C PHE A 297 14.79 -4.36 -34.40
N THR A 298 13.53 -4.57 -34.01
CA THR A 298 12.65 -5.60 -34.60
C THR A 298 11.87 -5.07 -35.81
N SER A 299 11.41 -5.97 -36.69
CA SER A 299 10.49 -5.61 -37.78
C SER A 299 9.19 -5.01 -37.26
N ILE A 300 8.64 -5.58 -36.18
CA ILE A 300 7.41 -5.09 -35.53
C ILE A 300 7.59 -3.64 -35.05
N GLY A 301 8.71 -3.34 -34.39
CA GLY A 301 9.03 -1.99 -33.92
C GLY A 301 9.07 -0.97 -35.05
N ARG A 302 9.69 -1.32 -36.18
CA ARG A 302 9.84 -0.43 -37.34
C ARG A 302 8.55 -0.26 -38.13
N GLU A 303 7.85 -1.35 -38.43
CA GLU A 303 6.66 -1.34 -39.30
C GLU A 303 5.38 -0.93 -38.56
N THR A 304 5.21 -1.35 -37.32
CA THR A 304 3.98 -1.10 -36.56
C THR A 304 4.07 0.17 -35.71
N PHE A 305 5.20 0.38 -35.03
CA PHE A 305 5.37 1.51 -34.11
C PHE A 305 6.16 2.68 -34.70
N GLY A 306 6.66 2.55 -35.94
CA GLY A 306 7.39 3.62 -36.64
C GLY A 306 8.75 3.96 -36.01
N PHE A 307 9.33 3.04 -35.24
CA PHE A 307 10.64 3.26 -34.65
C PHE A 307 11.75 3.18 -35.70
N ILE A 308 12.84 3.90 -35.44
CA ILE A 308 14.08 3.78 -36.20
C ILE A 308 15.15 3.10 -35.35
N GLU A 309 16.19 2.59 -35.98
CA GLU A 309 17.31 2.00 -35.25
C GLU A 309 18.02 3.08 -34.41
N PRO A 310 18.10 2.92 -33.07
CA PRO A 310 18.71 3.93 -32.24
C PRO A 310 20.22 3.98 -32.45
N VAL A 311 20.75 5.19 -32.62
CA VAL A 311 22.19 5.43 -32.75
C VAL A 311 22.87 5.21 -31.40
N SER A 312 24.03 4.54 -31.39
CA SER A 312 24.77 4.23 -30.15
C SER A 312 25.15 5.47 -29.33
N SER A 313 25.40 6.60 -29.97
CA SER A 313 25.68 7.87 -29.29
C SER A 313 24.45 8.39 -28.53
N HIS A 314 23.25 8.25 -29.10
CA HIS A 314 22.00 8.67 -28.44
C HIS A 314 21.73 7.80 -27.21
N MET A 315 21.99 6.49 -27.32
CA MET A 315 21.90 5.57 -26.18
C MET A 315 22.84 5.98 -25.05
N ALA A 316 24.09 6.36 -25.35
CA ALA A 316 25.02 6.84 -24.34
C ALA A 316 24.52 8.10 -23.61
N TRP A 317 23.94 9.06 -24.35
CA TRP A 317 23.31 10.25 -23.74
C TRP A 317 22.11 9.89 -22.87
N ILE A 318 21.27 8.95 -23.31
CA ILE A 318 20.12 8.48 -22.54
C ILE A 318 20.59 7.84 -21.23
N PHE A 319 21.53 6.89 -21.27
CA PHE A 319 22.05 6.27 -20.05
C PHE A 319 22.71 7.28 -19.11
N GLY A 320 23.45 8.26 -19.65
CA GLY A 320 24.02 9.35 -18.84
C GLY A 320 22.95 10.18 -18.13
N LEU A 321 21.89 10.57 -18.85
CA LEU A 321 20.77 11.31 -18.28
C LEU A 321 19.95 10.49 -17.30
N LEU A 322 19.78 9.18 -17.54
CA LEU A 322 19.08 8.29 -16.60
C LEU A 322 19.79 8.23 -15.24
N ILE A 323 21.12 8.17 -15.23
CA ILE A 323 21.90 8.22 -13.99
C ILE A 323 21.69 9.56 -13.28
N CYS A 324 21.75 10.67 -14.03
CA CYS A 324 21.52 12.00 -13.48
C CYS A 324 20.10 12.15 -12.92
N TYR A 325 19.09 11.68 -13.65
CA TYR A 325 17.69 11.66 -13.25
C TYR A 325 17.52 10.90 -11.95
N PHE A 326 18.09 9.69 -11.87
CA PHE A 326 17.95 8.86 -10.68
C PHE A 326 18.59 9.52 -9.46
N ILE A 327 19.79 10.12 -9.60
CA ILE A 327 20.46 10.85 -8.53
C ILE A 327 19.62 12.05 -8.07
N ILE A 328 19.14 12.89 -8.99
CA ILE A 328 18.36 14.08 -8.65
C ILE A 328 17.04 13.70 -8.00
N THR A 329 16.33 12.71 -8.56
CA THR A 329 15.08 12.19 -7.98
C THR A 329 15.30 11.68 -6.57
N GLU A 330 16.38 10.92 -6.34
CA GLU A 330 16.70 10.40 -5.02
C GLU A 330 17.00 11.53 -4.02
N ILE A 331 17.74 12.57 -4.43
CA ILE A 331 18.01 13.75 -3.61
C ILE A 331 16.69 14.47 -3.26
N VAL A 332 15.86 14.76 -4.25
CA VAL A 332 14.58 15.47 -4.07
C VAL A 332 13.65 14.68 -3.15
N LYS A 333 13.56 13.36 -3.34
CA LYS A 333 12.79 12.45 -2.47
C LYS A 333 13.27 12.51 -1.03
N LEU A 334 14.59 12.46 -0.80
CA LEU A 334 15.17 12.53 0.54
C LEU A 334 14.94 13.90 1.20
N LEU A 335 15.04 14.99 0.45
CA LEU A 335 14.72 16.33 0.94
C LEU A 335 13.23 16.46 1.28
N TYR A 336 12.35 15.91 0.44
CA TYR A 336 10.91 15.88 0.71
C TYR A 336 10.62 15.21 2.06
N TYR A 337 11.11 13.99 2.28
CA TYR A 337 10.86 13.27 3.52
C TYR A 337 11.58 13.89 4.73
N ARG A 338 12.66 14.65 4.54
CA ARG A 338 13.37 15.33 5.63
C ARG A 338 12.69 16.62 6.08
N PHE A 339 12.10 17.38 5.16
CA PHE A 339 11.62 18.74 5.44
C PHE A 339 10.09 18.89 5.45
N LEU A 340 9.38 18.12 4.63
CA LEU A 340 7.92 18.27 4.44
C LEU A 340 7.12 17.25 5.25
N VAL A 341 7.68 16.08 5.51
CA VAL A 341 7.03 15.04 6.34
C VAL A 341 7.64 15.09 7.74
N HIS A 342 6.93 15.73 8.67
CA HIS A 342 7.26 15.57 10.09
C HIS A 342 6.80 14.17 10.50
N GLU A 343 7.68 13.36 11.08
CA GLU A 343 7.29 12.10 11.72
C GLU A 343 6.31 12.42 12.86
N THR A 344 5.01 12.23 12.61
CA THR A 344 3.96 12.19 13.64
C THR A 344 3.69 10.76 14.09
#